data_AF-A0A1Q4YKR2-F1
#
_entry.id   AF-A0A1Q4YKR2-F1
#
_cell.length_a   1.000
_cell.length_b   1.000
_cell.length_c   1.000
_cell.angle_alpha   90.00
_cell.angle_beta   90.00
_cell.angle_gamma   90.00
#
_symmetry.space_group_name_H-M   'P 1'
#
loop_
_entity.id
_entity.type
_entity.pdbx_description
1 polymer ?
#
loop_
_entity_poly.entity_id
_entity_poly.type
_entity_poly.pdbx_seq_one_letter_code
_entity_poly.pdbx_strand_id
1 'polypeptide(L)' 'MELTMDQQQGTHCVWCAAPLGTDLGVDLGEQRVRPPTGATYLWFPRECVDALACSGRKAGQ' A
#
# COMPACT_ATOMS: atom_id res chain seq x y z
N MET A 1 -5.03 10.18 4.26
CA MET A 1 -3.84 9.52 4.82
C MET A 1 -2.71 9.65 3.81
N GLU A 2 -1.57 10.20 4.21
CA GLU A 2 -0.38 10.28 3.37
C GLU A 2 0.51 9.07 3.64
N LEU A 3 1.00 8.41 2.59
CA LEU A 3 1.80 7.19 2.70
C LEU A 3 3.28 7.55 2.82
N THR A 4 4.01 6.79 3.63
CA THR A 4 5.48 6.91 3.66
C THR A 4 6.09 6.41 2.34
N MET A 5 7.34 6.80 2.07
CA MET A 5 8.09 6.31 0.90
C MET A 5 8.15 4.79 0.87
N ASP A 6 8.32 4.14 2.02
CA ASP A 6 8.40 2.68 2.12
C ASP A 6 7.08 1.99 1.76
N GLN A 7 5.95 2.57 2.16
CA GLN A 7 4.64 2.06 1.78
C GLN A 7 4.37 2.26 0.29
N GLN A 8 4.78 3.40 -0.28
CA GLN A 8 4.64 3.68 -1.72
C GLN A 8 5.51 2.74 -2.57
N GLN A 9 6.70 2.36 -2.07
CA GLN A 9 7.58 1.38 -2.71
C GLN A 9 7.13 -0.08 -2.49
N GLY A 10 6.13 -0.32 -1.65
CA GLY A 10 5.67 -1.68 -1.32
C GLY A 10 6.65 -2.48 -0.47
N THR A 11 7.63 -1.83 0.17
CA THR A 11 8.50 -2.48 1.16
C THR A 11 7.82 -2.57 2.52
N HIS A 12 6.74 -1.81 2.74
CA HIS A 12 5.93 -1.84 3.95
C HIS A 12 4.46 -2.01 3.62
N CYS A 13 3.71 -2.65 4.53
CA CYS A 13 2.28 -2.82 4.41
C CYS A 13 1.61 -1.45 4.25
N VAL A 14 0.84 -1.29 3.18
CA VAL A 14 0.13 -0.05 2.87
C VAL A 14 -0.85 0.35 3.99
N TRP A 15 -1.31 -0.60 4.80
CA TRP A 15 -2.28 -0.38 5.87
C TRP A 15 -1.63 -0.11 7.24
N CYS A 16 -0.70 -0.95 7.68
CA CYS A 16 -0.16 -0.91 9.04
C CYS A 16 1.32 -0.49 9.13
N ALA A 17 1.97 -0.21 7.99
CA ALA A 17 3.39 0.11 7.91
C ALA A 17 4.32 -0.96 8.53
N ALA A 18 3.88 -2.22 8.61
CA ALA A 18 4.79 -3.31 8.96
C ALA A 18 5.76 -3.57 7.79
N PRO A 19 7.07 -3.77 8.04
CA PRO A 19 8.02 -4.16 7.00
C PRO A 19 7.59 -5.45 6.31
N LEU A 20 7.66 -5.47 5.00
CA LEU A 20 7.41 -6.64 4.16
C LEU A 20 8.76 -7.18 3.69
N GLY A 21 9.00 -8.46 3.91
CA GLY A 21 10.07 -9.16 3.21
C GLY A 21 9.81 -9.13 1.70
N THR A 22 10.87 -9.26 0.90
CA THR A 22 10.82 -9.18 -0.57
C THR A 22 9.67 -10.03 -1.16
N ASP A 23 9.42 -11.21 -0.58
CA ASP A 23 8.42 -12.17 -1.06
C ASP A 23 7.17 -12.32 -0.16
N LEU A 24 7.04 -11.53 0.91
CA LEU A 24 6.02 -11.77 1.97
C LEU A 24 4.78 -10.86 1.89
N GLY A 25 4.80 -9.83 1.04
CA GLY A 25 3.66 -8.96 0.80
C GLY A 25 2.76 -9.44 -0.33
N VAL A 26 1.45 -9.44 -0.11
CA VAL A 26 0.43 -9.66 -1.15
C VAL A 26 0.30 -8.38 -1.97
N ASP A 27 0.52 -8.47 -3.28
CA ASP A 27 0.27 -7.38 -4.22
C ASP A 27 -1.24 -7.14 -4.36
N LEU A 28 -1.67 -5.89 -4.14
CA LEU A 28 -3.07 -5.46 -4.24
C LEU A 28 -3.46 -5.02 -5.66
N GLY A 29 -2.55 -5.20 -6.62
CA GLY A 29 -2.72 -4.81 -8.00
C GLY A 29 -2.48 -3.32 -8.25
N GLU A 30 -2.44 -2.99 -9.53
CA GLU A 30 -2.15 -1.63 -9.99
C GLU A 30 -3.15 -0.61 -9.44
N GLN A 31 -2.62 0.46 -8.87
CA GLN A 31 -3.35 1.65 -8.47
C GLN A 31 -2.93 2.82 -9.34
N ARG A 32 -3.90 3.49 -9.93
CA ARG A 32 -3.68 4.67 -10.78
C ARG A 32 -4.07 5.93 -10.03
N VAL A 33 -3.11 6.81 -9.83
CA VAL A 33 -3.34 8.11 -9.19
C VAL A 33 -3.19 9.22 -10.21
N ARG A 34 -4.23 10.05 -10.33
CA ARG A 34 -4.20 11.28 -11.12
C ARG A 34 -4.20 12.47 -10.18
N PRO A 35 -3.04 13.00 -9.81
CA PRO A 35 -2.97 14.15 -8.92
C PRO A 35 -3.54 15.40 -9.62
N PRO A 36 -4.06 16.39 -8.86
CA PRO A 36 -4.55 17.66 -9.41
C PRO A 36 -3.48 18.44 -10.18
N THR A 37 -2.21 18.26 -9.78
CA THR A 37 -1.02 18.83 -10.42
C THR A 37 0.02 17.73 -10.62
N GLY A 38 0.77 17.78 -11.72
CA GLY A 38 1.81 16.81 -12.04
C GLY A 38 1.34 15.63 -12.91
N ALA A 39 2.22 14.64 -13.05
CA ALA A 39 1.98 13.48 -13.91
C ALA A 39 1.11 12.43 -13.21
N THR A 40 0.28 11.74 -13.99
CA THR A 40 -0.38 10.50 -13.54
C THR A 40 0.69 9.44 -13.30
N TYR A 41 0.57 8.72 -12.19
CA TYR A 41 1.47 7.63 -11.86
C TYR A 41 0.70 6.37 -11.50
N LEU A 42 1.36 5.24 -11.72
CA LEU A 42 0.91 3.92 -11.31
C LEU A 42 1.76 3.48 -10.13
N TRP A 43 1.14 2.80 -9.18
CA TRP A 43 1.85 2.19 -8.04
C TRP A 43 1.16 0.88 -7.66
N PHE A 44 1.90 -0.01 -7.00
CA PHE A 44 1.49 -1.40 -6.72
C PHE A 44 1.59 -1.64 -5.21
N PRO A 45 0.54 -1.28 -4.44
CA PRO A 45 0.56 -1.42 -2.99
C PRO A 45 0.64 -2.89 -2.61
N ARG A 46 1.35 -3.15 -1.51
CA ARG A 46 1.40 -4.48 -0.90
C ARG A 46 0.81 -4.44 0.50
N GLU A 47 0.12 -5.51 0.87
CA GLU A 47 -0.31 -5.76 2.24
C GLU A 47 0.41 -6.96 2.85
N CYS A 48 0.52 -7.00 4.18
CA CYS A 48 1.09 -8.15 4.86
C CYS A 48 0.10 -9.33 4.87
N VAL A 49 0.62 -10.53 5.15
CA VAL A 49 -0.15 -11.78 5.22
C VAL A 49 -1.33 -11.74 6.20
N ASP A 50 -1.27 -10.89 7.23
CA ASP A 50 -2.41 -10.60 8.11
C ASP A 50 -3.35 -9.58 7.45
N ALA A 51 -3.80 -9.94 6.25
CA ALA A 51 -4.68 -9.15 5.41
C ALA A 51 -6.03 -8.89 6.10
N LEU A 52 -6.54 -9.85 6.89
CA LEU A 52 -7.82 -9.70 7.57
C LEU A 52 -7.77 -8.61 8.65
N ALA A 53 -6.70 -8.55 9.46
CA ALA A 53 -6.53 -7.48 10.43
C ALA A 53 -6.17 -6.12 9.78
N CYS A 54 -5.47 -6.15 8.64
CA CYS A 54 -4.99 -4.94 7.97
C CYS A 54 -6.04 -4.29 7.05
N SER A 55 -6.69 -5.05 6.19
CA SER A 55 -7.78 -4.55 5.32
C SER A 55 -8.97 -4.04 6.14
N GLY A 56 -9.26 -4.63 7.30
CA GLY A 56 -10.27 -4.15 8.24
C GLY A 56 -10.03 -2.70 8.72
N ARG A 57 -8.77 -2.24 8.80
CA ARG A 57 -8.43 -0.85 9.15
C ARG A 57 -8.86 0.16 8.08
N LYS A 58 -9.06 -0.27 6.83
CA LYS A 58 -9.57 0.56 5.73
C LYS A 58 -11.07 0.81 5.82
N ALA A 59 -11.84 -0.19 6.25
CA ALA A 59 -13.30 -0.09 6.33
C ALA A 59 -13.79 0.86 7.43
N GLY A 60 -12.91 1.23 8.38
CA GLY A 60 -13.21 2.15 9.48
C GLY A 60 -12.66 3.57 9.30
N GLN A 61 -12.13 3.93 8.12
CA GLN A 61 -11.48 5.22 7.86
C GLN A 61 -12.23 6.05 6.83
#